data_AF-A0A1L3MXY0-F1
#
_entry.id   AF-A0A1L3MXY0-F1
#
_cell.length_a   1.000
_cell.length_b   1.000
_cell.length_c   1.000
_cell.angle_alpha   90.00
_cell.angle_beta   90.00
_cell.angle_gamma   90.00
#
_symmetry.space_group_name_H-M   'P 1'
#
loop_
_entity.id
_entity.type
_entity.pdbx_description
1 polymer ?
#
loop_
_entity_poly.entity_id
_entity_poly.type
_entity_poly.pdbx_seq_one_letter_code
_entity_poly.pdbx_strand_id
1 'polypeptide(L)' 'MLSAEELQQQLNISRSTLYRLRKEGLPHVQVGYRTIRYDLVEVLKWLEENDYKNKRQEG' A
#
# COMPACT_ATOMS: atom_id res chain seq x y z
N MET A 1 -2.91 8.21 -10.11
CA MET A 1 -1.77 7.27 -9.92
C MET A 1 -0.62 7.98 -9.23
N LEU A 2 -0.36 7.60 -7.98
CA LEU A 2 0.64 8.17 -7.06
C LEU A 2 1.99 7.46 -7.20
N SER A 3 3.07 8.19 -6.98
CA SER A 3 4.42 7.63 -6.81
C SER A 3 4.57 7.02 -5.42
N ALA A 4 5.64 6.25 -5.20
CA ALA A 4 5.93 5.70 -3.86
C ALA A 4 6.05 6.80 -2.79
N GLU A 5 6.64 7.95 -3.13
CA GLU A 5 6.81 9.08 -2.20
C GLU A 5 5.48 9.79 -1.91
N GLU A 6 4.65 9.99 -2.92
CA GLU A 6 3.32 10.58 -2.76
C GLU A 6 2.45 9.67 -1.89
N LEU A 7 2.47 8.35 -2.12
CA LEU A 7 1.72 7.40 -1.29
C LEU A 7 2.17 7.43 0.18
N GLN A 8 3.48 7.53 0.42
CA GLN A 8 4.02 7.67 1.78
C GLN A 8 3.51 8.91 2.49
N GLN A 9 3.44 10.05 1.79
CA GLN A 9 2.91 11.29 2.34
C GLN A 9 1.41 11.20 2.61
N GLN A 10 0.65 10.62 1.67
CA GLN A 10 -0.81 10.48 1.79
C GLN A 10 -1.20 9.57 2.96
N LEU A 11 -0.49 8.45 3.14
CA LEU A 11 -0.75 7.50 4.22
C LEU A 11 0.03 7.81 5.50
N ASN A 12 0.92 8.81 5.47
CA ASN A 12 1.86 9.13 6.54
C ASN A 12 2.63 7.90 7.05
N ILE A 13 3.18 7.11 6.10
CA ILE A 13 3.93 5.89 6.39
C ILE A 13 5.39 6.02 5.99
N SER A 14 6.27 5.33 6.71
CA SER A 14 7.69 5.24 6.35
C SER A 14 7.93 4.35 5.14
N ARG A 15 9.06 4.56 4.44
CA ARG A 15 9.54 3.68 3.35
C ARG A 15 9.53 2.20 3.74
N SER A 16 9.98 1.89 4.95
CA SER A 16 10.03 0.51 5.48
C SER A 16 8.65 -0.13 5.54
N THR A 17 7.63 0.62 5.99
CA THR A 17 6.24 0.17 6.03
C THR A 17 5.71 -0.07 4.62
N LEU A 18 5.94 0.86 3.68
CA LEU A 18 5.55 0.68 2.28
C LEU A 18 6.18 -0.58 1.66
N TYR A 19 7.47 -0.84 1.93
CA TYR A 19 8.13 -2.06 1.47
C TYR A 19 7.54 -3.33 2.09
N ARG A 20 7.18 -3.31 3.38
CA ARG A 20 6.50 -4.42 4.05
C ARG A 20 5.15 -4.69 3.39
N LEU A 21 4.31 -3.66 3.25
CA LEU A 21 3.00 -3.76 2.61
C LEU A 21 3.12 -4.31 1.18
N ARG A 22 4.12 -3.88 0.42
CA ARG A 22 4.39 -4.40 -0.92
C ARG A 22 4.75 -5.90 -0.92
N LYS A 23 5.50 -6.37 0.09
CA LYS A 23 5.74 -7.82 0.28
C LYS A 23 4.47 -8.57 0.70
N GLU A 24 3.57 -7.90 1.42
CA GLU A 24 2.28 -8.45 1.84
C GLU A 24 1.25 -8.50 0.69
N GLY A 25 1.53 -7.86 -0.44
CA GLY A 25 0.68 -7.88 -1.63
C GLY A 25 -0.05 -6.58 -1.95
N LEU A 26 0.44 -5.44 -1.44
CA LEU A 26 -0.12 -4.11 -1.73
C LEU A 26 -0.31 -3.90 -3.25
N PRO A 27 -1.51 -3.46 -3.69
CA PRO A 27 -1.78 -3.20 -5.09
C PRO A 27 -0.88 -2.09 -5.62
N HIS A 28 -0.21 -2.39 -6.73
CA HIS A 28 0.68 -1.46 -7.42
C HIS A 28 0.63 -1.71 -8.93
N VAL A 29 0.75 -0.63 -9.69
CA VAL A 29 0.72 -0.64 -11.14
C VAL A 29 2.12 -0.35 -11.66
N GLN A 30 2.68 -1.28 -12.43
CA GLN A 30 3.94 -1.05 -13.12
C GLN A 30 3.69 -0.26 -14.40
N VAL A 31 4.16 0.99 -14.43
CA VAL A 31 4.05 1.88 -15.59
C VAL A 31 5.41 1.89 -16.29
N GLY A 32 5.65 0.91 -17.15
CA GLY A 32 6.91 0.78 -17.91
C GLY A 32 8.00 -0.02 -17.18
N TYR A 33 9.26 0.14 -17.59
CA TYR A 33 10.33 -0.78 -17.17
C TYR A 33 10.73 -0.66 -15.68
N ARG A 34 10.66 0.54 -15.09
CA ARG A 34 11.12 0.79 -13.71
C ARG A 34 10.20 1.66 -12.85
N THR A 35 9.12 2.19 -13.42
CA THR A 35 8.24 3.09 -12.67
C THR A 35 7.08 2.31 -12.09
N ILE A 36 6.89 2.45 -10.78
CA ILE A 36 5.75 1.87 -10.08
C ILE A 36 4.87 3.02 -9.61
N ARG A 37 3.58 2.86 -9.85
CA ARG A 37 2.53 3.76 -9.43
C ARG A 37 1.54 3.03 -8.53
N TYR A 38 0.85 3.79 -7.71
CA TYR A 38 -0.14 3.29 -6.78
C TYR A 38 -1.46 4.01 -7.03
N ASP A 39 -2.56 3.29 -6.99
CA ASP A 39 -3.87 3.91 -6.93
C ASP A 39 -4.29 4.04 -5.47
N LEU A 40 -4.62 5.27 -5.05
CA LEU A 40 -4.96 5.52 -3.65
C LEU A 40 -6.23 4.77 -3.24
N VAL A 41 -7.22 4.69 -4.13
CA VAL A 41 -8.50 4.03 -3.83
C VAL A 41 -8.28 2.53 -3.67
N GLU A 42 -7.51 1.90 -4.57
CA GLU A 42 -7.19 0.48 -4.45
C GLU A 42 -6.34 0.17 -3.21
N VAL A 43 -5.36 1.02 -2.91
CA VAL A 43 -4.52 0.86 -1.71
C VAL A 43 -5.36 0.99 -0.44
N LEU A 44 -6.21 1.99 -0.33
CA LEU A 44 -7.08 2.18 0.85
C LEU A 44 -8.03 1.00 1.01
N LYS A 45 -8.65 0.53 -0.08
CA LYS A 45 -9.52 -0.65 -0.05
C LYS A 45 -8.77 -1.89 0.43
N TRP A 46 -7.59 -2.13 -0.13
CA TRP A 46 -6.76 -3.27 0.28
C TRP A 46 -6.36 -3.17 1.75
N LEU A 47 -6.00 -1.98 2.23
CA LEU A 47 -5.66 -1.74 3.64
C LEU A 47 -6.84 -2.02 4.56
N GLU A 48 -8.05 -1.61 4.19
CA GLU A 48 -9.27 -1.91 4.95
C GLU A 48 -9.53 -3.43 5.02
N GLU A 49 -9.41 -4.13 3.88
CA GLU A 49 -9.57 -5.58 3.81
C GLU A 49 -8.49 -6.33 4.60
N ASN A 50 -7.26 -5.79 4.67
CA ASN A 50 -6.14 -6.44 5.34
C ASN A 50 -6.03 -6.07 6.84
N ASP A 51 -6.45 -4.87 7.26
CA ASP A 51 -6.62 -4.49 8.68
C ASP A 51 -7.67 -5.37 9.36
N TYR A 52 -8.73 -5.73 8.62
CA TYR A 52 -9.77 -6.66 9.08
C TYR A 52 -9.23 -8.07 9.38
N LYS A 53 -8.11 -8.48 8.78
CA LYS A 53 -7.45 -9.75 9.10
C LYS A 53 -6.61 -9.69 10.37
N ASN A 54 -6.00 -8.54 10.67
CA ASN A 54 -5.20 -8.36 11.89
C ASN A 54 -6.07 -8.14 13.13
N LYS A 55 -7.20 -7.42 13.02
CA LYS A 55 -8.11 -7.19 14.17
C LYS A 55 -8.84 -8.44 14.67
N ARG A 56 -8.85 -9.55 13.93
CA ARG A 56 -9.50 -10.81 14.35
C ARG A 56 -8.61 -11.74 15.18
N GLN A 57 -7.35 -11.38 15.45
CA GLN A 57 -6.48 -12.15 16.36
C GLN A 57 -6.42 -11.60 17.79
N GLU A 58 -7.16 -10.52 18.09
CA GLU A 58 -7.30 -9.96 19.45
C GLU A 58 -8.73 -10.09 19.99
N GLY A 59 -9.43 -11.19 19.66
CA GLY A 59 -10.77 -11.51 20.16
C GLY A 59 -10.85 -12.91 20.74
#